data_AF-A0A0T9QF23-F1
#
_entry.id   AF-A0A0T9QF23-F1
#
_cell.length_a   1.000
_cell.length_b   1.000
_cell.length_c   1.000
_cell.angle_alpha   90.00
_cell.angle_beta   90.00
_cell.angle_gamma   90.00
#
_symmetry.space_group_name_H-M   'P 1'
#
loop_
_entity.id
_entity.type
_entity.pdbx_description
1 polymer ?
#
loop_
_entity_poly.entity_id
_entity_poly.type
_entity_poly.pdbx_seq_one_letter_code
_entity_poly.pdbx_strand_id
1 'polypeptide(L)' 'MKQVEHDQRSRLPKGIASKNPTPMRLSDGERSELEALAAKESRSISSMARLVYLRGIAAIQAD' A
#
# COMPACT_ATOMS: atom_id res chain seq x y z
N MET A 1 -13.99 13.51 -35.97
CA MET A 1 -14.18 12.98 -34.60
C MET A 1 -13.05 13.52 -33.74
N LYS A 2 -13.32 14.44 -32.80
CA LYS A 2 -12.30 14.96 -31.87
C LYS A 2 -12.39 14.12 -30.60
N GLN A 3 -11.33 13.38 -30.27
CA GLN A 3 -11.31 12.48 -29.13
C GLN A 3 -11.27 13.33 -27.84
N VAL A 4 -12.16 13.03 -26.89
CA VAL A 4 -12.25 13.74 -25.61
C VAL A 4 -11.07 13.29 -24.74
N GLU A 5 -10.20 14.23 -24.37
CA GLU A 5 -9.13 13.97 -23.41
C GLU A 5 -9.74 13.78 -22.02
N HIS A 6 -9.79 12.52 -21.57
CA HIS A 6 -10.07 12.22 -20.17
C HIS A 6 -8.80 12.42 -19.35
N ASP A 7 -8.77 13.51 -18.60
CA ASP A 7 -7.72 13.80 -17.63
C ASP A 7 -7.63 12.64 -16.63
N GLN A 8 -6.55 11.85 -16.72
CA GLN A 8 -6.37 10.66 -15.89
C GLN A 8 -6.12 11.10 -14.44
N ARG A 9 -7.21 11.21 -13.67
CA ARG A 9 -7.13 11.47 -12.24
C ARG A 9 -6.41 10.31 -11.57
N SER A 10 -5.19 10.57 -11.12
CA SER A 10 -4.40 9.62 -10.35
C SER A 10 -5.23 9.08 -9.19
N ARG A 11 -5.28 7.74 -9.09
CA ARG A 11 -5.94 7.02 -7.98
C ARG A 11 -5.10 7.06 -6.69
N LEU A 12 -3.92 7.68 -6.73
CA LEU A 12 -3.07 7.83 -5.56
C LEU A 12 -3.65 8.93 -4.66
N PRO A 13 -3.77 8.68 -3.34
CA PRO A 13 -4.17 9.70 -2.40
C PRO A 13 -3.23 10.91 -2.50
N LYS A 14 -3.80 12.09 -2.73
CA LYS A 14 -3.06 13.34 -2.78
C LYS A 14 -2.27 13.49 -1.46
N GLY A 15 -0.95 13.59 -1.56
CA GLY A 15 -0.05 13.76 -0.41
C GLY A 15 0.63 12.49 0.13
N ILE A 16 0.19 11.28 -0.23
CA ILE A 16 0.91 10.04 0.14
C ILE A 16 2.00 9.71 -0.89
N ALA A 17 1.74 9.98 -2.16
CA ALA A 17 2.68 9.74 -3.26
C ALA A 17 3.64 10.92 -3.52
N SER A 18 3.52 12.05 -2.81
CA SER A 18 4.35 13.24 -3.07
C SER A 18 5.75 13.15 -2.45
N LYS A 19 6.02 12.15 -1.61
CA LYS A 19 7.33 11.89 -1.00
C LYS A 19 7.78 10.48 -1.33
N ASN A 20 9.10 10.29 -1.45
CA ASN A 20 9.68 8.98 -1.67
C ASN A 20 9.26 8.02 -0.54
N PRO A 21 8.76 6.81 -0.86
CA PRO A 21 8.34 5.86 0.15
C PRO A 21 9.52 5.41 1.00
N THR A 22 9.31 5.23 2.30
CA THR A 22 10.30 4.59 3.18
C THR A 22 10.38 3.10 2.84
N PRO A 23 11.54 2.58 2.41
CA PRO A 23 11.68 1.16 2.11
C PRO A 23 11.67 0.34 3.41
N MET A 24 10.89 -0.74 3.42
CA MET A 24 10.86 -1.73 4.50
C MET A 24 11.64 -2.96 4.05
N ARG A 25 12.57 -3.42 4.89
CA ARG A 25 13.30 -4.68 4.64
C ARG A 25 12.46 -5.84 5.15
N LEU A 26 12.13 -6.75 4.27
CA LEU A 26 11.45 -8.01 4.57
C LEU A 26 12.34 -9.14 4.05
N SER A 27 12.41 -10.23 4.81
CA SER A 27 12.89 -11.51 4.31
C SER A 27 11.93 -12.07 3.25
N ASP A 28 12.39 -13.07 2.49
CA ASP A 28 11.59 -13.71 1.44
C ASP A 28 10.32 -14.39 2.00
N GLY A 29 10.40 -14.91 3.23
CA GLY A 29 9.26 -15.50 3.94
C GLY A 29 8.22 -14.44 4.32
N GLU A 30 8.65 -13.37 5.00
CA GLU A 30 7.76 -12.27 5.41
C GLU A 30 7.08 -11.62 4.21
N ARG A 31 7.82 -11.47 3.10
CA ARG A 31 7.26 -10.95 1.85
C ARG A 31 6.20 -11.88 1.28
N SER A 32 6.47 -13.19 1.24
CA SER A 32 5.54 -14.19 0.71
C SER A 32 4.24 -14.24 1.52
N GLU A 33 4.32 -14.13 2.85
CA GLU A 33 3.16 -14.04 3.73
C GLU A 33 2.32 -12.78 3.45
N LEU A 34 2.98 -11.63 3.26
CA LEU A 34 2.33 -10.38 2.93
C LEU A 34 1.62 -10.44 1.56
N GLU A 35 2.25 -11.10 0.58
CA GLU A 35 1.67 -11.34 -0.75
C GLU A 35 0.42 -12.21 -0.68
N ALA A 36 0.46 -13.30 0.09
CA ALA A 36 -0.68 -14.17 0.31
C ALA A 36 -1.86 -13.43 0.98
N LEU A 37 -1.58 -12.61 1.99
CA LEU A 37 -2.59 -11.76 2.65
C LEU A 37 -3.19 -10.73 1.68
N ALA A 38 -2.35 -10.08 0.88
CA ALA A 38 -2.79 -9.11 -0.12
C ALA A 38 -3.71 -9.75 -1.17
N ALA A 39 -3.36 -10.95 -1.64
CA ALA A 39 -4.17 -11.72 -2.58
C ALA A 39 -5.52 -12.11 -1.96
N LYS A 40 -5.52 -12.60 -0.72
CA LYS A 40 -6.75 -12.97 0.01
C LYS A 40 -7.73 -11.80 0.15
N GLU A 41 -7.22 -10.59 0.36
CA GLU A 41 -8.01 -9.38 0.57
C GLU A 41 -8.26 -8.58 -0.72
N SER A 42 -7.84 -9.12 -1.89
CA SER A 42 -7.94 -8.42 -3.20
C SER A 42 -7.32 -7.02 -3.20
N ARG A 43 -6.14 -6.87 -2.59
CA ARG A 43 -5.40 -5.60 -2.45
C ARG A 43 -3.99 -5.70 -3.03
N SER A 44 -3.38 -4.56 -3.31
CA SER A 44 -1.95 -4.52 -3.66
C SER A 44 -1.09 -4.80 -2.42
N ILE A 45 0.10 -5.35 -2.65
CA ILE A 45 1.11 -5.60 -1.60
C ILE A 45 1.41 -4.32 -0.83
N SER A 46 1.63 -3.18 -1.52
CA SER A 46 1.89 -1.89 -0.87
C SER A 46 0.72 -1.42 0.01
N SER A 47 -0.52 -1.66 -0.42
CA SER A 47 -1.69 -1.34 0.41
C SER A 47 -1.78 -2.26 1.63
N MET A 48 -1.47 -3.55 1.46
CA MET A 48 -1.49 -4.50 2.57
C MET A 48 -0.37 -4.20 3.58
N ALA A 49 0.84 -3.90 3.10
CA ALA A 49 1.97 -3.47 3.92
C ALA A 49 1.59 -2.28 4.82
N ARG A 50 0.92 -1.29 4.23
CA ARG A 50 0.44 -0.11 4.97
C ARG A 50 -0.59 -0.47 6.04
N LEU A 51 -1.51 -1.39 5.75
CA LEU A 51 -2.52 -1.83 6.74
C LEU A 51 -1.87 -2.56 7.90
N VAL A 52 -0.94 -3.47 7.63
CA VAL A 52 -0.18 -4.20 8.66
C VAL A 52 0.60 -3.22 9.53
N TYR A 53 1.30 -2.25 8.92
CA TYR A 53 2.00 -1.19 9.64
C TYR A 53 1.07 -0.40 10.57
N LEU A 54 -0.08 0.08 10.08
CA LEU A 54 -1.02 0.85 10.88
C LEU A 54 -1.58 0.05 12.06
N ARG A 55 -1.88 -1.23 11.85
CA ARG A 55 -2.31 -2.14 12.93
C ARG A 55 -1.21 -2.35 13.96
N GLY A 56 0.03 -2.54 13.53
CA GLY A 56 1.19 -2.68 14.43
C GLY A 56 1.41 -1.43 15.29
N ILE A 57 1.34 -0.24 14.70
CA ILE A 57 1.45 1.03 15.46
C ILE A 57 0.33 1.17 16.48
N ALA A 58 -0.91 0.84 16.11
CA ALA A 58 -2.03 0.91 17.03
C ALA A 58 -1.87 -0.06 18.22
N ALA A 59 -1.33 -1.25 17.98
CA ALA A 59 -1.03 -2.21 19.04
C ALA A 59 0.07 -1.71 19.99
N ILE A 60 1.19 -1.21 19.44
CA ILE A 60 2.31 -0.66 20.23
C ILE A 60 1.89 0.54 21.09
N GLN A 61 0.96 1.36 20.60
CA GLN A 61 0.45 2.52 21.35
C GLN A 61 -0.58 2.18 22.42
N ALA A 62 -1.15 0.98 22.37
CA ALA A 62 -2.13 0.50 23.34
C ALA A 62 -1.47 -0.21 24.54
N ASP A 63 -0.19 -0.58 24.42
CA ASP A 63 0.67 -1.09 25.49
C ASP A 63 1.31 0.07 26.30
#